data_AF-A0A7X3UGQ4-F1
#
_entry.id   AF-A0A7X3UGQ4-F1
#
_cell.length_a   1.000
_cell.length_b   1.000
_cell.length_c   1.000
_cell.angle_alpha   90.00
_cell.angle_beta   90.00
_cell.angle_gamma   90.00
#
_symmetry.space_group_name_H-M   'P 1'
#
loop_
_entity.id
_entity.type
_entity.pdbx_description
1 polymer ?
#
loop_
_entity_poly.entity_id
_entity_poly.type
_entity_poly.pdbx_seq_one_letter_code
_entity_poly.pdbx_strand_id
1 'polypeptide(L)'
;MAYIICEPCVDVMDTACVDVCPVDCIHTSEGEKQLYIDPDVCIDCAACEPACPVDAIFMESDVPSEWGSYIEINSKFFETFVKPETADAGTDDAGKPKQGKTQGIPEEFVQLPEVPDTRLRTPFNVLAMLGQPILGAFSAKFKTQLEEMAGNARVFSSAVSTGINSLVNLTLYPLILFFIGFRGQEADLFSSRGNLMIFLGIVIAVTEGIYRFKDEFGSTQEQPRYGASFYGWLMSLVATPLLIGARSALVVESPAYRTTAPGAVAVDGAIYTDDIRERYRRYGMINQVSEMADYYRIEIEFPRWVPHSSMKETYGLPDRLPDYDYEVHLSSPYSTEDTPVSETTVTVQTQLPVNPKTGQMEDPRFENVVGRASSFPNGFTSIFPIQAQPVDFHTHYRNRVLEIIVPKAGTYADLGLEPPVHYAKLKG
;
A
#
# COMPACT_ATOMS: atom_id res chain seq x y z
N MET A 1 -9.27 -7.70 -16.64
CA MET A 1 -7.96 -7.15 -16.26
C MET A 1 -7.82 -7.49 -14.79
N ALA A 2 -6.75 -7.10 -14.11
CA ALA A 2 -6.64 -7.33 -12.68
C ALA A 2 -5.99 -6.14 -11.98
N TYR A 3 -6.22 -6.05 -10.67
CA TYR A 3 -5.42 -5.19 -9.81
C TYR A 3 -4.13 -5.90 -9.41
N ILE A 4 -3.05 -5.15 -9.28
CA ILE A 4 -1.69 -5.66 -9.10
C ILE A 4 -1.08 -4.95 -7.89
N ILE A 5 -0.58 -5.73 -6.93
CA ILE A 5 0.17 -5.21 -5.79
C ILE A 5 1.63 -5.02 -6.18
N CYS A 6 2.13 -3.80 -6.01
CA CYS A 6 3.46 -3.36 -6.42
C CYS A 6 4.39 -3.12 -5.22
N GLU A 7 5.60 -2.65 -5.52
CA GLU A 7 6.71 -2.44 -4.57
C GLU A 7 6.33 -1.75 -3.24
N PRO A 8 5.44 -0.74 -3.18
CA PRO A 8 5.15 -0.07 -1.90
C PRO A 8 4.54 -1.01 -0.83
N CYS A 9 4.05 -2.20 -1.20
CA CYS A 9 3.56 -3.20 -0.26
C CYS A 9 4.68 -3.95 0.49
N VAL A 10 5.89 -3.98 -0.08
CA VAL A 10 7.01 -4.78 0.40
C VAL A 10 7.46 -4.35 1.79
N ASP A 11 7.56 -5.31 2.72
CA ASP A 11 7.86 -5.15 4.13
C ASP A 11 6.82 -4.32 4.94
N VAL A 12 5.77 -3.79 4.28
CA VAL A 12 4.65 -3.06 4.89
C VAL A 12 3.51 -4.01 5.24
N MET A 13 2.97 -4.73 4.25
CA MET A 13 1.91 -5.73 4.41
C MET A 13 0.74 -5.29 5.33
N ASP A 14 0.12 -4.13 5.04
CA ASP A 14 -0.93 -3.54 5.90
C ASP A 14 -2.26 -4.33 5.90
N THR A 15 -2.51 -5.14 4.88
CA THR A 15 -3.70 -6.02 4.71
C THR A 15 -5.07 -5.34 4.63
N ALA A 16 -5.20 -4.01 4.73
CA ALA A 16 -6.49 -3.31 4.58
C ALA A 16 -7.22 -3.61 3.25
N CYS A 17 -6.48 -3.94 2.20
CA CYS A 17 -7.04 -4.36 0.92
C CYS A 17 -7.75 -5.73 0.95
N VAL A 18 -7.41 -6.59 1.90
CA VAL A 18 -8.00 -7.93 2.05
C VAL A 18 -9.45 -7.83 2.49
N ASP A 19 -9.74 -7.00 3.50
CA ASP A 19 -11.07 -6.85 4.09
C ASP A 19 -12.13 -6.29 3.14
N VAL A 20 -11.69 -5.61 2.08
CA VAL A 20 -12.57 -4.99 1.08
C VAL A 20 -12.71 -5.82 -0.19
N CYS A 21 -11.99 -6.93 -0.31
CA CYS A 21 -12.03 -7.76 -1.51
C CYS A 21 -13.31 -8.63 -1.52
N PRO A 22 -14.22 -8.46 -2.50
CA PRO A 22 -15.49 -9.18 -2.52
C PRO A 22 -15.36 -10.66 -2.94
N VAL A 23 -14.19 -11.05 -3.42
CA VAL A 23 -13.89 -12.39 -3.96
C VAL A 23 -12.66 -13.03 -3.30
N ASP A 24 -12.19 -12.43 -2.20
CA ASP A 24 -11.08 -12.93 -1.38
C ASP A 24 -9.82 -13.33 -2.18
N CYS A 25 -9.50 -12.60 -3.25
CA CYS A 25 -8.40 -12.95 -4.17
C CYS A 25 -7.02 -12.42 -3.74
N ILE A 26 -6.85 -11.98 -2.50
CA ILE A 26 -5.62 -11.35 -2.00
C ILE A 26 -4.98 -12.24 -0.95
N HIS A 27 -3.75 -12.69 -1.18
CA HIS A 27 -3.08 -13.69 -0.36
C HIS A 27 -1.60 -13.37 -0.11
N THR A 28 -1.02 -14.03 0.89
CA THR A 28 0.42 -14.05 1.17
C THR A 28 0.78 -15.40 1.78
N SER A 29 2.06 -15.75 1.84
CA SER A 29 2.55 -17.02 2.43
C SER A 29 3.72 -16.77 3.38
N GLU A 30 4.03 -17.77 4.22
CA GLU A 30 5.11 -17.66 5.20
C GLU A 30 6.46 -17.44 4.51
N GLY A 31 7.18 -16.38 4.91
CA GLY A 31 8.47 -15.99 4.33
C GLY A 31 8.37 -14.90 3.25
N GLU A 32 7.16 -14.57 2.80
CA GLU A 32 6.93 -13.49 1.83
C GLU A 32 6.97 -12.11 2.48
N LYS A 33 7.25 -11.11 1.65
CA LYS A 33 7.39 -9.70 2.07
C LYS A 33 6.26 -8.81 1.59
N GLN A 34 5.32 -9.32 0.82
CA GLN A 34 4.19 -8.57 0.30
C GLN A 34 2.94 -9.45 0.18
N LEU A 35 1.82 -8.78 -0.10
CA LEU A 35 0.57 -9.41 -0.50
C LEU A 35 0.54 -9.56 -2.04
N TYR A 36 -0.24 -10.50 -2.53
CA TYR A 36 -0.39 -10.81 -3.95
C TYR A 36 -1.87 -10.89 -4.30
N ILE A 37 -2.27 -10.32 -5.44
CA ILE A 37 -3.63 -10.44 -5.99
C ILE A 37 -3.64 -11.52 -7.07
N ASP A 38 -4.58 -12.44 -6.99
CA ASP A 38 -4.81 -13.46 -8.02
C ASP A 38 -5.51 -12.82 -9.23
N PRO A 39 -4.83 -12.69 -10.39
CA PRO A 39 -5.40 -12.04 -11.55
C PRO A 39 -6.52 -12.85 -12.21
N ASP A 40 -6.59 -14.18 -11.96
CA ASP A 40 -7.64 -15.03 -12.52
C ASP A 40 -8.96 -14.92 -11.73
N VAL A 41 -8.89 -14.51 -10.47
CA VAL A 41 -10.05 -14.38 -9.56
C VAL A 41 -10.48 -12.93 -9.42
N CYS A 42 -9.56 -11.97 -9.56
CA CYS A 42 -9.87 -10.55 -9.49
C CYS A 42 -10.99 -10.16 -10.47
N ILE A 43 -12.02 -9.49 -9.96
CA ILE A 43 -13.19 -9.05 -10.76
C ILE A 43 -13.16 -7.55 -11.12
N ASP A 44 -11.98 -6.91 -11.07
CA ASP A 44 -11.79 -5.50 -11.41
C ASP A 44 -12.71 -4.51 -10.65
N CYS A 45 -13.06 -4.80 -9.40
CA CYS A 45 -14.04 -4.00 -8.64
C CYS A 45 -13.51 -2.68 -8.05
N ALA A 46 -12.20 -2.43 -8.11
CA ALA A 46 -11.53 -1.23 -7.59
C ALA A 46 -11.62 -0.98 -6.06
N ALA A 47 -12.15 -1.92 -5.27
CA ALA A 47 -12.35 -1.70 -3.83
C ALA A 47 -11.01 -1.64 -3.05
N CYS A 48 -10.01 -2.42 -3.47
CA CYS A 48 -8.74 -2.55 -2.77
C CYS A 48 -7.78 -1.39 -2.99
N GLU A 49 -7.85 -0.70 -4.13
CA GLU A 49 -6.97 0.42 -4.50
C GLU A 49 -7.03 1.59 -3.49
N PRO A 50 -8.18 2.21 -3.21
CA PRO A 50 -8.27 3.30 -2.23
C PRO A 50 -8.15 2.83 -0.78
N ALA A 51 -8.21 1.52 -0.53
CA ALA A 51 -8.05 0.95 0.81
C ALA A 51 -6.57 0.79 1.19
N CYS A 52 -5.65 0.78 0.23
CA CYS A 52 -4.22 0.60 0.48
C CYS A 52 -3.60 1.89 1.02
N PRO A 53 -3.08 1.94 2.27
CA PRO A 53 -2.56 3.18 2.87
C PRO A 53 -1.21 3.63 2.31
N VAL A 54 -0.56 2.79 1.51
CA VAL A 54 0.74 3.05 0.88
C VAL A 54 0.64 3.13 -0.64
N ASP A 55 -0.59 3.22 -1.17
CA ASP A 55 -0.86 3.34 -2.62
C ASP A 55 -0.13 2.29 -3.47
N ALA A 56 -0.10 1.04 -2.97
CA ALA A 56 0.65 -0.05 -3.62
C ALA A 56 -0.12 -0.80 -4.72
N ILE A 57 -1.42 -0.53 -4.88
CA ILE A 57 -2.31 -1.35 -5.71
C ILE A 57 -2.74 -0.55 -6.93
N PHE A 58 -2.49 -1.07 -8.11
CA PHE A 58 -2.80 -0.42 -9.38
C PHE A 58 -3.59 -1.36 -10.27
N MET A 59 -4.48 -0.82 -11.10
CA MET A 59 -5.01 -1.58 -12.23
C MET A 59 -3.86 -1.93 -13.18
N GLU A 60 -3.86 -3.14 -13.76
CA GLU A 60 -2.79 -3.65 -14.64
C GLU A 60 -2.35 -2.65 -15.73
N SER A 61 -3.29 -1.89 -16.30
CA SER A 61 -3.05 -0.85 -17.31
C SER A 61 -2.31 0.38 -16.79
N ASP A 62 -2.40 0.63 -15.49
CA ASP A 62 -1.96 1.84 -14.81
C ASP A 62 -0.74 1.58 -13.92
N VAL A 63 -0.26 0.32 -13.87
CA VAL A 63 1.00 -0.05 -13.23
C VAL A 63 2.13 0.81 -13.81
N PRO A 64 2.83 1.60 -12.98
CA PRO A 64 3.99 2.36 -13.41
C PRO A 64 5.03 1.49 -14.11
N SER A 65 5.69 2.03 -15.13
CA SER A 65 6.60 1.25 -15.98
C SER A 65 7.77 0.60 -15.22
N GLU A 66 8.14 1.16 -14.08
CA GLU A 66 9.15 0.63 -13.16
C GLU A 66 8.68 -0.61 -12.38
N TRP A 67 7.37 -0.79 -12.21
CA TRP A 67 6.77 -1.92 -11.50
C TRP A 67 6.10 -2.92 -12.44
N GLY A 68 6.31 -2.83 -13.75
CA GLY A 68 5.71 -3.77 -14.71
C GLY A 68 6.02 -5.25 -14.43
N SER A 69 7.15 -5.55 -13.77
CA SER A 69 7.48 -6.91 -13.33
C SER A 69 6.53 -7.46 -12.26
N TYR A 70 5.87 -6.59 -11.49
CA TYR A 70 4.95 -7.01 -10.43
C TYR A 70 3.69 -7.69 -10.99
N ILE A 71 3.31 -7.41 -12.24
CA ILE A 71 2.20 -8.09 -12.92
C ILE A 71 2.46 -9.60 -12.97
N GLU A 72 3.65 -9.99 -13.44
CA GLU A 72 4.06 -11.39 -13.54
C GLU A 72 4.31 -12.02 -12.16
N ILE A 73 4.86 -11.25 -11.21
CA ILE A 73 5.11 -11.71 -9.84
C ILE A 73 3.79 -12.07 -9.12
N ASN A 74 2.76 -11.24 -9.24
CA ASN A 74 1.44 -11.50 -8.66
C ASN A 74 0.84 -12.79 -9.23
N SER A 75 0.85 -12.95 -10.55
CA SER A 75 0.38 -14.17 -11.22
C SER A 75 1.16 -15.43 -10.77
N LYS A 76 2.49 -15.37 -10.76
CA LYS A 76 3.34 -16.53 -10.43
C LYS A 76 3.20 -17.03 -9.00
N PHE A 77 2.88 -16.14 -8.06
CA PHE A 77 2.56 -16.55 -6.69
C PHE A 77 1.46 -17.63 -6.70
N PHE A 78 0.43 -17.47 -7.52
CA PHE A 78 -0.70 -18.40 -7.60
C PHE A 78 -0.48 -19.67 -8.44
N GLU A 79 0.60 -19.74 -9.23
CA GLU A 79 1.01 -20.98 -9.90
C GLU A 79 1.64 -22.00 -8.94
N THR A 80 2.23 -21.50 -7.84
CA THR A 80 2.90 -22.29 -6.81
C THR A 80 2.06 -22.42 -5.53
N PHE A 81 1.19 -21.44 -5.27
CA PHE A 81 0.15 -21.50 -4.23
C PHE A 81 -0.90 -22.56 -4.59
N VAL A 82 -1.20 -23.47 -3.67
CA VAL A 82 -2.26 -24.47 -3.86
C VAL A 82 -3.59 -23.82 -3.49
N LYS A 83 -4.44 -23.54 -4.49
CA LYS A 83 -5.82 -23.11 -4.24
C LYS A 83 -6.55 -24.21 -3.45
N PRO A 84 -7.29 -23.89 -2.38
CA PRO A 84 -8.06 -24.88 -1.63
C PRO A 84 -9.01 -25.69 -2.53
N GLU A 85 -9.57 -25.01 -3.53
CA GLU A 85 -10.51 -25.56 -4.52
C GLU A 85 -9.89 -26.58 -5.49
N THR A 86 -8.57 -26.53 -5.72
CA THR A 86 -7.86 -27.45 -6.62
C THR A 86 -7.11 -28.55 -5.88
N ALA A 87 -7.15 -28.55 -4.54
CA ALA A 87 -6.60 -29.63 -3.72
C ALA A 87 -7.28 -30.99 -3.99
N ASP A 88 -8.52 -30.99 -4.47
CA ASP A 88 -9.30 -32.20 -4.75
C ASP A 88 -9.26 -32.67 -6.22
N ALA A 89 -8.52 -32.02 -7.12
CA ALA A 89 -8.55 -32.37 -8.54
C ALA A 89 -7.21 -32.94 -9.07
N GLY A 90 -7.04 -34.26 -8.92
CA GLY A 90 -6.37 -35.06 -9.95
C GLY A 90 -5.32 -36.07 -9.47
N THR A 91 -5.76 -37.32 -9.31
CA THR A 91 -4.88 -38.47 -9.58
C THR A 91 -4.55 -38.51 -11.07
N ASP A 92 -3.33 -38.93 -11.42
CA ASP A 92 -3.01 -39.27 -12.81
C ASP A 92 -3.82 -40.52 -13.27
N ASP A 93 -3.78 -40.82 -14.57
CA ASP A 93 -4.44 -42.00 -15.17
C ASP A 93 -3.97 -43.35 -14.57
N ALA A 94 -3.01 -43.32 -13.64
CA ALA A 94 -2.46 -44.46 -12.91
C ALA A 94 -2.86 -44.50 -11.42
N GLY A 95 -3.71 -43.58 -10.94
CA GLY A 95 -4.26 -43.60 -9.58
C GLY A 95 -3.23 -43.31 -8.48
N LYS A 96 -2.12 -42.62 -8.77
CA LYS A 96 -1.17 -42.20 -7.72
C LYS A 96 -1.47 -40.77 -7.25
N PRO A 97 -1.32 -40.48 -5.94
CA PRO A 97 -1.31 -39.11 -5.46
C PRO A 97 -0.11 -38.38 -6.10
N LYS A 98 -0.35 -37.24 -6.74
CA LYS A 98 0.73 -36.37 -7.22
C LYS A 98 1.58 -35.99 -6.00
N GLN A 99 2.89 -36.24 -6.11
CA GLN A 99 3.86 -36.00 -5.03
C GLN A 99 3.72 -34.58 -4.50
N GLY A 100 3.62 -34.45 -3.18
CA GLY A 100 3.42 -33.20 -2.47
C GLY A 100 4.43 -32.15 -2.93
N LYS A 101 3.92 -31.05 -3.48
CA LYS A 101 4.71 -29.83 -3.62
C LYS A 101 4.97 -29.32 -2.20
N THR A 102 6.24 -29.20 -1.84
CA THR A 102 6.67 -28.51 -0.63
C THR A 102 6.07 -27.11 -0.65
N GLN A 103 5.36 -26.71 0.42
CA GLN A 103 5.06 -25.30 0.66
C GLN A 103 6.38 -24.53 0.69
N GLY A 104 6.51 -23.52 -0.16
CA GLY A 104 7.67 -22.64 -0.19
C GLY A 104 8.01 -22.16 -1.59
N ILE A 105 8.20 -20.85 -1.72
CA ILE A 105 8.66 -20.20 -2.93
C ILE A 105 10.18 -20.48 -3.10
N PRO A 106 10.68 -20.77 -4.32
CA PRO A 106 12.12 -20.94 -4.56
C PRO A 106 12.91 -19.70 -4.11
N GLU A 107 14.09 -19.87 -3.50
CA GLU A 107 14.94 -18.77 -2.97
C GLU A 107 15.20 -17.63 -3.98
N GLU A 108 15.11 -17.92 -5.28
CA GLU A 108 15.27 -16.95 -6.38
C GLU A 108 14.18 -15.86 -6.40
N PHE A 109 12.99 -16.11 -5.84
CA PHE A 109 11.87 -15.15 -5.80
C PHE A 109 11.72 -14.42 -4.44
N VAL A 110 12.42 -14.89 -3.39
CA VAL A 110 12.57 -14.15 -2.12
C VAL A 110 13.33 -12.83 -2.35
N GLN A 111 14.08 -12.75 -3.46
CA GLN A 111 14.65 -11.52 -3.98
C GLN A 111 13.72 -10.95 -5.05
N LEU A 112 12.77 -10.12 -4.62
CA LEU A 112 12.04 -9.23 -5.52
C LEU A 112 13.04 -8.47 -6.41
N PRO A 113 12.70 -8.19 -7.69
CA PRO A 113 13.56 -7.38 -8.54
C PRO A 113 13.86 -6.07 -7.81
N GLU A 114 15.14 -5.78 -7.63
CA GLU A 114 15.57 -4.49 -7.11
C GLU A 114 15.10 -3.43 -8.11
N VAL A 115 14.06 -2.69 -7.75
CA VAL A 115 13.77 -1.42 -8.43
C VAL A 115 14.89 -0.48 -7.97
N PRO A 116 15.72 0.01 -8.88
CA PRO A 116 16.74 0.94 -8.48
C PRO A 116 16.02 2.23 -8.08
N ASP A 117 16.08 2.58 -6.78
CA ASP A 117 15.71 3.89 -6.28
C ASP A 117 16.72 4.88 -6.90
N THR A 118 16.40 5.33 -8.11
CA THR A 118 17.32 6.09 -8.95
C THR A 118 17.27 7.54 -8.54
N ARG A 119 18.34 8.01 -7.90
CA ARG A 119 18.46 9.42 -7.54
C ARG A 119 19.45 10.08 -8.47
N LEU A 120 19.10 11.28 -8.93
CA LEU A 120 20.07 12.17 -9.56
C LEU A 120 21.30 12.32 -8.64
N ARG A 121 22.51 12.31 -9.22
CA ARG A 121 23.74 12.53 -8.43
C ARG A 121 23.66 13.90 -7.76
N THR A 122 24.28 14.05 -6.59
CA THR A 122 24.34 15.33 -5.84
C THR A 122 24.59 16.59 -6.69
N PRO A 123 25.57 16.63 -7.63
CA PRO A 123 25.75 17.81 -8.48
C PRO A 123 24.55 18.08 -9.40
N PHE A 124 23.88 17.04 -9.89
CA PHE A 124 22.69 17.16 -10.72
C PHE A 124 21.42 17.49 -9.92
N ASN A 125 21.32 17.06 -8.66
CA ASN A 125 20.23 17.49 -7.75
C ASN A 125 20.23 19.01 -7.57
N VAL A 126 21.40 19.56 -7.25
CA VAL A 126 21.53 21.01 -7.05
C VAL A 126 21.23 21.75 -8.36
N LEU A 127 21.70 21.22 -9.49
CA LEU A 127 21.44 21.81 -10.80
C LEU A 127 19.94 21.76 -11.16
N ALA A 128 19.26 20.66 -10.88
CA ALA A 128 17.83 20.51 -11.11
C ALA A 128 17.01 21.46 -10.23
N MET A 129 17.39 21.60 -8.95
CA MET A 129 16.75 22.51 -8.00
C MET A 129 16.93 23.99 -8.41
N LEU A 130 18.15 24.38 -8.79
CA LEU A 130 18.42 25.75 -9.27
C LEU A 130 17.80 26.00 -10.65
N GLY A 131 17.63 24.94 -11.44
CA GLY A 131 17.07 24.97 -12.80
C GLY A 131 15.55 25.00 -12.87
N GLN A 132 14.82 24.93 -11.74
CA GLN A 132 13.35 24.88 -11.74
C GLN A 132 12.65 25.92 -12.62
N PRO A 133 13.07 27.21 -12.66
CA PRO A 133 12.45 28.19 -13.54
C PRO A 133 12.58 27.83 -15.02
N ILE A 134 13.68 27.21 -15.44
CA ILE A 134 13.91 26.84 -16.84
C ILE A 134 13.23 25.50 -17.14
N LEU A 135 13.35 24.54 -16.22
CA LEU A 135 12.79 23.20 -16.35
C LEU A 135 11.25 23.20 -16.41
N GLY A 136 10.60 24.15 -15.73
CA GLY A 136 9.15 24.33 -15.80
C GLY A 136 8.62 24.64 -17.20
N ALA A 137 9.45 25.22 -18.07
CA ALA A 137 9.09 25.53 -19.45
C ALA A 137 8.83 24.28 -20.30
N PHE A 138 9.45 23.15 -19.97
CA PHE A 138 9.43 21.95 -20.82
C PHE A 138 8.08 21.22 -20.82
N SER A 139 7.92 20.30 -21.77
CA SER A 139 6.74 19.45 -21.92
C SER A 139 6.44 18.62 -20.67
N ALA A 140 5.17 18.24 -20.49
CA ALA A 140 4.74 17.36 -19.41
C ALA A 140 5.58 16.08 -19.36
N LYS A 141 5.77 15.41 -20.51
CA LYS A 141 6.56 14.17 -20.61
C LYS A 141 8.00 14.32 -20.12
N PHE A 142 8.67 15.41 -20.47
CA PHE A 142 10.04 15.68 -20.02
C PHE A 142 10.09 15.90 -18.50
N LYS A 143 9.13 16.67 -17.96
CA LYS A 143 9.07 16.97 -16.54
C LYS A 143 8.73 15.73 -15.71
N THR A 144 7.78 14.91 -16.16
CA THR A 144 7.47 13.61 -15.54
C THR A 144 8.71 12.71 -15.51
N GLN A 145 9.43 12.56 -16.63
CA GLN A 145 10.67 11.77 -16.65
C GLN A 145 11.76 12.32 -15.71
N LEU A 146 11.87 13.63 -15.58
CA LEU A 146 12.84 14.25 -14.68
C LEU A 146 12.43 14.11 -13.21
N GLU A 147 11.13 14.17 -12.93
CA GLU A 147 10.53 13.98 -11.60
C GLU A 147 10.69 12.53 -11.13
N GLU A 148 10.45 11.57 -12.02
CA GLU A 148 10.78 10.15 -11.84
C GLU A 148 12.27 9.95 -11.51
N MET A 149 13.19 10.52 -12.31
CA MET A 149 14.64 10.42 -12.06
C MET A 149 15.11 11.13 -10.78
N ALA A 150 14.35 12.11 -10.29
CA ALA A 150 14.68 12.85 -9.08
C ALA A 150 14.26 12.08 -7.82
N GLY A 151 13.23 11.24 -7.91
CA GLY A 151 12.70 10.42 -6.81
C GLY A 151 12.18 11.23 -5.60
N ASN A 152 12.10 12.57 -5.70
CA ASN A 152 11.68 13.43 -4.60
C ASN A 152 11.23 14.82 -5.08
N ALA A 153 10.04 15.25 -4.66
CA ALA A 153 9.47 16.56 -4.94
C ALA A 153 10.32 17.75 -4.45
N ARG A 154 11.20 17.55 -3.45
CA ARG A 154 12.15 18.58 -2.97
C ARG A 154 13.24 18.90 -3.99
N VAL A 155 13.63 17.93 -4.82
CA VAL A 155 14.66 18.12 -5.86
C VAL A 155 14.03 18.74 -7.09
N PHE A 156 12.93 18.15 -7.56
CA PHE A 156 12.18 18.66 -8.69
C PHE A 156 10.70 18.33 -8.53
N SER A 157 9.84 19.30 -8.84
CA SER A 157 8.39 19.09 -8.94
C SER A 157 7.88 19.75 -10.21
N SER A 158 7.06 19.01 -10.98
CA SER A 158 6.46 19.55 -12.21
C SER A 158 5.55 20.75 -11.94
N ALA A 159 4.80 20.71 -10.84
CA ALA A 159 3.91 21.77 -10.41
C ALA A 159 4.67 23.04 -10.04
N VAL A 160 5.62 22.91 -9.10
CA VAL A 160 6.40 24.04 -8.56
C VAL A 160 7.24 24.68 -9.65
N SER A 161 7.93 23.88 -10.47
CA SER A 161 8.75 24.39 -11.58
C SER A 161 7.90 25.13 -12.62
N THR A 162 6.72 24.60 -12.98
CA THR A 162 5.81 25.25 -13.92
C THR A 162 5.26 26.56 -13.34
N GLY A 163 4.93 26.60 -12.06
CA GLY A 163 4.49 27.83 -11.36
C GLY A 163 5.57 28.91 -11.34
N ILE A 164 6.80 28.55 -10.94
CA ILE A 164 7.94 29.48 -10.92
C ILE A 164 8.25 29.99 -12.35
N ASN A 165 8.24 29.11 -13.34
CA ASN A 165 8.43 29.51 -14.74
C ASN A 165 7.35 30.50 -15.21
N SER A 166 6.10 30.27 -14.81
CA SER A 166 4.98 31.16 -15.16
C SER A 166 5.14 32.55 -14.53
N LEU A 167 5.63 32.62 -13.29
CA LEU A 167 5.98 33.87 -12.63
C LEU A 167 7.14 34.60 -13.35
N VAL A 168 8.15 33.87 -13.80
CA VAL A 168 9.24 34.43 -14.60
C VAL A 168 8.72 34.96 -15.93
N ASN A 169 7.85 34.23 -16.63
CA ASN A 169 7.25 34.67 -17.89
C ASN A 169 6.42 35.96 -17.74
N LEU A 170 5.80 36.18 -16.57
CA LEU A 170 5.07 37.42 -16.26
C LEU A 170 5.97 38.66 -16.30
N THR A 171 7.28 38.50 -16.09
CA THR A 171 8.27 39.58 -16.21
C THR A 171 8.98 39.55 -17.57
N LEU A 172 9.33 38.35 -18.04
CA LEU A 172 10.11 38.15 -19.25
C LEU A 172 9.36 38.58 -20.52
N TYR A 173 8.07 38.22 -20.66
CA TYR A 173 7.30 38.54 -21.86
C TYR A 173 7.07 40.05 -22.04
N PRO A 174 6.67 40.82 -21.01
CA PRO A 174 6.61 42.27 -21.10
C PRO A 174 7.94 42.92 -21.48
N LEU A 175 9.06 42.46 -20.91
CA LEU A 175 10.38 42.99 -21.24
C LEU A 175 10.75 42.73 -22.69
N ILE A 176 10.59 41.48 -23.16
CA ILE A 176 10.89 41.12 -24.56
C ILE A 176 10.04 41.95 -25.53
N LEU A 177 8.73 42.04 -25.29
CA LEU A 177 7.85 42.82 -26.15
C LEU A 177 8.14 44.30 -26.10
N PHE A 178 8.49 44.85 -24.93
CA PHE A 178 8.95 46.22 -24.81
C PHE A 178 10.17 46.48 -25.70
N PHE A 179 11.21 45.65 -25.61
CA PHE A 179 12.42 45.81 -26.45
C PHE A 179 12.16 45.60 -27.94
N ILE A 180 11.28 44.67 -28.33
CA ILE A 180 10.86 44.50 -29.73
C ILE A 180 10.12 45.76 -30.21
N GLY A 181 9.24 46.32 -29.37
CA GLY A 181 8.45 47.50 -29.67
C GLY A 181 9.28 48.75 -29.93
N PHE A 182 10.48 48.86 -29.35
CA PHE A 182 11.38 50.02 -29.48
C PHE A 182 12.63 49.76 -30.31
N ARG A 183 12.70 48.66 -31.06
CA ARG A 183 13.87 48.30 -31.86
C ARG A 183 14.26 49.43 -32.82
N GLY A 184 15.32 50.19 -32.49
CA GLY A 184 15.84 51.31 -33.28
C GLY A 184 15.24 52.70 -32.96
N GLN A 185 14.52 52.87 -31.86
CA GLN A 185 14.00 54.17 -31.37
C GLN A 185 14.36 54.37 -29.89
N GLU A 186 14.35 55.63 -29.40
CA GLU A 186 14.52 55.92 -27.97
C GLU A 186 13.39 55.27 -27.17
N ALA A 187 13.77 54.45 -26.18
CA ALA A 187 12.82 53.71 -25.37
C ALA A 187 12.39 54.56 -24.16
N ASP A 188 11.12 54.94 -24.13
CA ASP A 188 10.51 55.54 -22.95
C ASP A 188 9.48 54.58 -22.35
N LEU A 189 9.77 54.11 -21.13
CA LEU A 189 8.96 53.18 -20.35
C LEU A 189 7.56 53.74 -20.05
N PHE A 190 7.42 55.06 -19.95
CA PHE A 190 6.17 55.70 -19.58
C PHE A 190 5.36 56.21 -20.77
N SER A 191 5.86 55.98 -21.99
CA SER A 191 5.13 56.29 -23.20
C SER A 191 3.92 55.38 -23.39
N SER A 192 2.86 55.88 -24.05
CA SER A 192 1.67 55.08 -24.37
C SER A 192 2.00 53.80 -25.15
N ARG A 193 3.03 53.85 -26.01
CA ARG A 193 3.51 52.68 -26.76
C ARG A 193 4.22 51.67 -25.86
N GLY A 194 5.06 52.14 -24.93
CA GLY A 194 5.72 51.26 -23.95
C GLY A 194 4.73 50.57 -23.03
N ASN A 195 3.77 51.32 -22.49
CA ASN A 195 2.70 50.77 -21.66
C ASN A 195 1.87 49.71 -22.41
N LEU A 196 1.56 49.93 -23.69
CA LEU A 196 0.82 48.96 -24.51
C LEU A 196 1.60 47.65 -24.71
N MET A 197 2.91 47.72 -25.00
CA MET A 197 3.73 46.53 -25.20
C MET A 197 3.90 45.72 -23.91
N ILE A 198 4.08 46.42 -22.78
CA ILE A 198 4.14 45.79 -21.45
C ILE A 198 2.81 45.09 -21.14
N PHE A 199 1.68 45.79 -21.32
CA PHE A 199 0.36 45.23 -21.11
C PHE A 199 0.11 43.99 -21.97
N LEU A 200 0.45 44.04 -23.25
CA LEU A 200 0.32 42.89 -24.15
C LEU A 200 1.14 41.69 -23.68
N GLY A 201 2.36 41.93 -23.17
CA GLY A 201 3.20 40.87 -22.62
C GLY A 201 2.61 40.20 -21.39
N ILE A 202 1.98 40.98 -20.51
CA ILE A 202 1.27 40.47 -19.33
C ILE A 202 0.09 39.61 -19.77
N VAL A 203 -0.72 40.09 -20.72
CA VAL A 203 -1.88 39.34 -21.23
C VAL A 203 -1.45 38.00 -21.84
N ILE A 204 -0.38 37.97 -22.62
CA ILE A 204 0.15 36.73 -23.21
C ILE A 204 0.64 35.78 -22.12
N ALA A 205 1.40 36.27 -21.13
CA ALA A 205 1.91 35.44 -20.03
C ALA A 205 0.78 34.83 -19.20
N VAL A 206 -0.26 35.62 -18.87
CA VAL A 206 -1.43 35.13 -18.11
C VAL A 206 -2.22 34.10 -18.93
N THR A 207 -2.45 34.36 -20.21
CA THR A 207 -3.19 33.45 -21.09
C THR A 207 -2.47 32.11 -21.24
N GLU A 208 -1.15 32.14 -21.43
CA GLU A 208 -0.32 30.93 -21.46
C GLU A 208 -0.35 30.19 -20.12
N GLY A 209 -0.24 30.90 -19.00
CA GLY A 209 -0.34 30.32 -17.67
C GLY A 209 -1.65 29.53 -17.49
N ILE A 210 -2.79 30.16 -17.77
CA ILE A 210 -4.11 29.51 -17.69
C ILE A 210 -4.15 28.24 -18.56
N TYR A 211 -3.64 28.30 -19.79
CA TYR A 211 -3.60 27.13 -20.67
C TYR A 211 -2.74 25.99 -20.11
N ARG A 212 -1.60 26.31 -19.49
CA ARG A 212 -0.67 25.30 -18.92
C ARG A 212 -1.21 24.61 -17.68
N PHE A 213 -2.09 25.28 -16.95
CA PHE A 213 -2.75 24.78 -15.74
C PHE A 213 -4.19 24.30 -15.99
N LYS A 214 -4.65 24.24 -17.25
CA LYS A 214 -6.04 23.90 -17.60
C LYS A 214 -6.53 22.58 -16.97
N ASP A 215 -5.63 21.62 -16.79
CA ASP A 215 -5.96 20.30 -16.25
C ASP A 215 -6.28 20.38 -14.74
N GLU A 216 -5.71 21.33 -13.99
CA GLU A 216 -6.09 21.57 -12.58
C GLU A 216 -7.48 22.19 -12.42
N PHE A 217 -7.97 22.93 -13.43
CA PHE A 217 -9.23 23.67 -13.34
C PHE A 217 -10.46 22.87 -13.81
N GLY A 218 -10.28 21.70 -14.43
CA GLY A 218 -11.42 20.98 -15.03
C GLY A 218 -11.25 19.47 -15.27
N SER A 219 -10.13 18.86 -14.88
CA SER A 219 -9.90 17.42 -15.04
C SER A 219 -10.08 16.68 -13.73
N THR A 220 -10.71 15.50 -13.76
CA THR A 220 -10.73 14.50 -12.68
C THR A 220 -9.59 13.48 -12.82
N GLN A 221 -8.50 13.84 -13.50
CA GLN A 221 -7.32 12.97 -13.56
C GLN A 221 -6.60 12.95 -12.22
N GLU A 222 -6.19 11.77 -11.77
CA GLU A 222 -5.46 11.54 -10.52
C GLU A 222 -4.11 12.27 -10.44
N GLN A 223 -3.51 12.60 -11.59
CA GLN A 223 -2.28 13.41 -11.64
C GLN A 223 -2.38 14.54 -12.68
N PRO A 224 -2.38 15.82 -12.26
CA PRO A 224 -2.48 16.95 -13.19
C PRO A 224 -1.23 17.08 -14.06
N ARG A 225 -1.41 17.20 -15.38
CA ARG A 225 -0.31 17.36 -16.34
C ARG A 225 -0.07 18.83 -16.66
N TYR A 226 1.11 19.32 -16.30
CA TYR A 226 1.47 20.71 -16.56
C TYR A 226 2.02 20.91 -17.97
N GLY A 227 1.37 21.76 -18.75
CA GLY A 227 1.77 22.07 -20.14
C GLY A 227 3.14 22.76 -20.27
N ALA A 228 3.73 22.65 -21.46
CA ALA A 228 4.95 23.39 -21.81
C ALA A 228 4.65 24.88 -22.00
N SER A 229 5.66 25.74 -21.81
CA SER A 229 5.61 27.11 -22.34
C SER A 229 5.83 27.11 -23.86
N PHE A 230 5.51 28.23 -24.50
CA PHE A 230 5.61 28.43 -25.94
C PHE A 230 7.02 28.13 -26.46
N TYR A 231 8.04 28.65 -25.77
CA TYR A 231 9.44 28.37 -26.12
C TYR A 231 9.89 26.99 -25.63
N GLY A 232 9.36 26.50 -24.52
CA GLY A 232 9.75 25.22 -23.94
C GLY A 232 9.27 24.02 -24.75
N TRP A 233 8.19 24.14 -25.53
CA TRP A 233 7.77 23.13 -26.49
C TRP A 233 8.87 22.84 -27.52
N LEU A 234 9.47 23.87 -28.11
CA LEU A 234 10.55 23.72 -29.09
C LEU A 234 11.81 23.13 -28.45
N MET A 235 12.16 23.59 -27.24
CA MET A 235 13.31 23.07 -26.50
C MET A 235 13.15 21.59 -26.11
N SER A 236 11.92 21.15 -25.87
CA SER A 236 11.61 19.76 -25.47
C SER A 236 11.91 18.74 -26.57
N LEU A 237 11.84 19.13 -27.85
CA LEU A 237 12.17 18.23 -28.97
C LEU A 237 13.63 17.77 -28.94
N VAL A 238 14.52 18.62 -28.41
CA VAL A 238 15.95 18.33 -28.32
C VAL A 238 16.32 17.80 -26.93
N ALA A 239 15.75 18.36 -25.87
CA ALA A 239 16.13 18.01 -24.50
C ALA A 239 15.69 16.60 -24.09
N THR A 240 14.52 16.15 -24.53
CA THR A 240 13.98 14.82 -24.15
C THR A 240 14.88 13.66 -24.60
N PRO A 241 15.31 13.54 -25.87
CA PRO A 241 16.21 12.46 -26.26
C PRO A 241 17.59 12.56 -25.59
N LEU A 242 18.08 13.77 -25.32
CA LEU A 242 19.34 13.98 -24.58
C LEU A 242 19.23 13.49 -23.12
N LEU A 243 18.11 13.75 -22.45
CA LEU A 243 17.88 13.32 -21.08
C LEU A 243 17.87 11.79 -20.97
N ILE A 244 17.22 11.12 -21.92
CA ILE A 244 17.20 9.65 -22.00
C ILE A 244 18.63 9.10 -22.20
N GLY A 245 19.39 9.67 -23.14
CA GLY A 245 20.78 9.25 -23.40
C GLY A 245 21.75 9.54 -22.25
N ALA A 246 21.50 10.59 -21.47
CA ALA A 246 22.33 10.98 -20.32
C ALA A 246 21.94 10.28 -19.02
N ARG A 247 20.81 9.54 -18.97
CA ARG A 247 20.26 8.93 -17.76
C ARG A 247 21.31 8.16 -16.96
N SER A 248 22.10 7.29 -17.60
CA SER A 248 23.13 6.47 -16.95
C SER A 248 24.26 7.28 -16.30
N ALA A 249 24.52 8.51 -16.76
CA ALA A 249 25.51 9.41 -16.18
C ALA A 249 24.92 10.30 -15.08
N LEU A 250 23.64 10.67 -15.20
CA LEU A 250 22.93 11.56 -14.29
C LEU A 250 22.43 10.85 -13.02
N VAL A 251 22.15 9.56 -13.14
CA VAL A 251 21.52 8.75 -12.11
C VAL A 251 22.59 7.98 -11.33
N VAL A 252 22.42 7.91 -10.01
CA VAL A 252 23.01 6.89 -9.14
C VAL A 252 21.89 5.92 -8.81
N GLU A 253 22.12 4.64 -9.04
CA GLU A 253 21.33 3.59 -8.41
C GLU A 253 21.57 3.71 -6.91
N SER A 254 20.57 4.12 -6.15
CA SER A 254 20.67 4.00 -4.71
C SER A 254 20.75 2.51 -4.40
N PRO A 255 21.70 2.05 -3.56
CA PRO A 255 21.46 0.80 -2.87
C PRO A 255 20.16 1.04 -2.11
N ALA A 256 19.10 0.31 -2.43
CA ALA A 256 17.86 0.39 -1.70
C ALA A 256 18.18 0.40 -0.20
N TYR A 257 17.57 1.29 0.58
CA TYR A 257 17.63 1.15 2.04
C TYR A 257 16.76 -0.04 2.43
N ARG A 258 17.23 -1.26 2.13
CA ARG A 258 16.77 -2.45 2.82
C ARG A 258 17.19 -2.24 4.27
N THR A 259 16.20 -2.18 5.15
CA THR A 259 16.49 -2.20 6.58
C THR A 259 17.21 -3.52 6.86
N THR A 260 18.50 -3.45 7.19
CA THR A 260 19.27 -4.62 7.63
C THR A 260 19.02 -4.94 9.10
N ALA A 261 18.29 -4.06 9.80
CA ALA A 261 17.84 -4.26 11.16
C ALA A 261 16.55 -5.09 11.17
N PRO A 262 16.58 -6.33 11.69
CA PRO A 262 15.38 -7.13 11.88
C PRO A 262 14.33 -6.32 12.65
N GLY A 263 13.13 -6.17 12.09
CA GLY A 263 12.01 -5.51 12.78
C GLY A 263 11.87 -4.00 12.52
N ALA A 264 12.71 -3.37 11.72
CA ALA A 264 12.50 -1.96 11.36
C ALA A 264 11.34 -1.80 10.32
N VAL A 265 10.46 -0.81 10.54
CA VAL A 265 9.32 -0.45 9.68
C VAL A 265 9.40 1.04 9.35
N ALA A 266 9.11 1.41 8.10
CA ALA A 266 8.87 2.79 7.74
C ALA A 266 7.40 3.16 7.99
N VAL A 267 7.15 4.12 8.88
CA VAL A 267 5.82 4.68 9.15
C VAL A 267 5.91 6.19 9.00
N ASP A 268 5.05 6.80 8.19
CA ASP A 268 5.01 8.26 7.94
C ASP A 268 6.38 8.87 7.54
N GLY A 269 7.19 8.13 6.78
CA GLY A 269 8.50 8.59 6.32
C GLY A 269 9.63 8.54 7.36
N ALA A 270 9.38 7.95 8.55
CA ALA A 270 10.39 7.68 9.57
C ALA A 270 10.53 6.17 9.82
N ILE A 271 11.73 5.72 10.18
CA ILE A 271 12.01 4.30 10.46
C ILE A 271 11.91 4.05 11.97
N TYR A 272 11.00 3.16 12.35
CA TYR A 272 10.83 2.71 13.73
C TYR A 272 11.26 1.25 13.86
N THR A 273 11.95 0.91 14.93
CA THR A 273 12.22 -0.47 15.29
C THR A 273 10.99 -1.03 16.00
N ASP A 274 10.35 -2.02 15.39
CA ASP A 274 9.24 -2.76 15.96
C ASP A 274 9.66 -4.21 16.24
N ASP A 275 9.09 -4.79 17.30
CA ASP A 275 9.34 -6.20 17.61
C ASP A 275 8.61 -7.05 16.58
N ILE A 276 9.35 -7.86 15.81
CA ILE A 276 8.81 -8.74 14.77
C ILE A 276 7.69 -9.62 15.33
N ARG A 277 7.84 -10.12 16.56
CA ARG A 277 6.84 -10.99 17.18
C ARG A 277 5.56 -10.21 17.51
N GLU A 278 5.68 -8.98 18.02
CA GLU A 278 4.50 -8.13 18.25
C GLU A 278 3.79 -7.79 16.95
N ARG A 279 4.53 -7.56 15.86
CA ARG A 279 3.96 -7.39 14.53
C ARG A 279 3.17 -8.61 14.10
N TYR A 280 3.74 -9.81 14.21
CA TYR A 280 3.05 -11.04 13.82
C TYR A 280 1.81 -11.33 14.69
N ARG A 281 1.79 -10.91 15.96
CA ARG A 281 0.57 -10.98 16.81
C ARG A 281 -0.56 -10.14 16.24
N ARG A 282 -0.26 -8.93 15.74
CA ARG A 282 -1.28 -7.99 15.23
C ARG A 282 -2.00 -8.52 14.00
N TYR A 283 -1.29 -9.29 13.18
CA TYR A 283 -1.81 -9.87 11.95
C TYR A 283 -2.21 -11.34 12.09
N GLY A 284 -2.24 -11.89 13.32
CA GLY A 284 -2.64 -13.28 13.55
C GLY A 284 -1.70 -14.34 12.94
N MET A 285 -0.46 -13.98 12.60
CA MET A 285 0.47 -14.90 11.92
C MET A 285 1.20 -15.85 12.86
N ILE A 286 1.03 -15.70 14.17
CA ILE A 286 1.62 -16.64 15.15
C ILE A 286 0.63 -17.68 15.66
N ASN A 287 -0.55 -17.73 15.06
CA ASN A 287 -1.59 -18.67 15.45
C ASN A 287 -1.14 -20.11 15.14
N GLN A 288 -1.41 -21.04 16.04
CA GLN A 288 -1.02 -22.44 15.88
C GLN A 288 -2.25 -23.33 15.92
N VAL A 289 -2.33 -24.27 14.97
CA VAL A 289 -3.35 -25.33 14.97
C VAL A 289 -2.64 -26.65 15.20
N SER A 290 -2.98 -27.30 16.31
CA SER A 290 -2.49 -28.63 16.67
C SER A 290 -3.63 -29.63 16.57
N GLU A 291 -3.35 -30.77 15.94
CA GLU A 291 -4.30 -31.88 15.83
C GLU A 291 -3.94 -32.98 16.83
N MET A 292 -4.87 -33.30 17.74
CA MET A 292 -4.75 -34.40 18.69
C MET A 292 -5.66 -35.55 18.26
N ALA A 293 -5.57 -36.69 18.95
CA ALA A 293 -6.40 -37.85 18.65
C ALA A 293 -7.90 -37.52 18.66
N ASP A 294 -8.36 -36.81 19.69
CA ASP A 294 -9.80 -36.60 19.96
C ASP A 294 -10.27 -35.14 19.71
N TYR A 295 -9.35 -34.20 19.50
CA TYR A 295 -9.67 -32.77 19.36
C TYR A 295 -8.63 -31.99 18.55
N TYR A 296 -9.03 -30.80 18.07
CA TYR A 296 -8.13 -29.76 17.57
C TYR A 296 -7.91 -28.70 18.65
N ARG A 297 -6.69 -28.18 18.74
CA ARG A 297 -6.33 -27.05 19.61
C ARG A 297 -5.84 -25.93 18.73
N ILE A 298 -6.50 -24.79 18.83
CA ILE A 298 -6.13 -23.56 18.14
C ILE A 298 -5.63 -22.60 19.21
N GLU A 299 -4.39 -22.16 19.09
CA GLU A 299 -3.78 -21.16 19.98
C GLU A 299 -3.60 -19.85 19.23
N ILE A 300 -4.18 -18.78 19.76
CA ILE A 300 -4.12 -17.43 19.19
C ILE A 300 -3.44 -16.53 20.23
N GLU A 301 -2.31 -15.95 19.88
CA GLU A 301 -1.58 -15.03 20.76
C GLU A 301 -1.91 -13.58 20.38
N PHE A 302 -2.53 -12.84 21.30
CA PHE A 302 -2.91 -11.44 21.09
C PHE A 302 -1.74 -10.46 21.28
N PRO A 303 -1.76 -9.32 20.57
CA PRO A 303 -0.80 -8.24 20.75
C PRO A 303 -0.66 -7.79 22.21
N ARG A 304 0.58 -7.56 22.67
CA ARG A 304 0.87 -7.19 24.05
C ARG A 304 1.30 -5.73 24.19
N TRP A 305 2.05 -5.23 23.21
CA TRP A 305 2.66 -3.90 23.25
C TRP A 305 2.13 -3.01 22.14
N VAL A 306 1.97 -1.72 22.44
CA VAL A 306 1.66 -0.70 21.45
C VAL A 306 2.92 -0.47 20.59
N PRO A 307 2.82 -0.59 19.25
CA PRO A 307 3.96 -0.38 18.36
C PRO A 307 4.59 0.99 18.57
N HIS A 308 5.91 1.07 18.42
CA HIS A 308 6.55 2.36 18.37
C HIS A 308 6.23 3.02 17.03
N SER A 309 5.39 4.05 17.07
CA SER A 309 4.90 4.76 15.89
C SER A 309 4.74 6.25 16.17
N SER A 310 4.64 7.04 15.10
CA SER A 310 4.27 8.45 15.13
C SER A 310 2.99 8.71 15.95
N MET A 311 2.00 7.82 15.86
CA MET A 311 0.73 7.93 16.58
C MET A 311 0.90 7.72 18.08
N LYS A 312 1.75 6.75 18.49
CA LYS A 312 2.06 6.53 19.90
C LYS A 312 2.64 7.80 20.53
N GLU A 313 3.54 8.48 19.82
CA GLU A 313 4.13 9.75 20.27
C GLU A 313 3.12 10.90 20.25
N THR A 314 2.38 11.05 19.14
CA THR A 314 1.44 12.16 18.91
C THR A 314 0.29 12.15 19.90
N TYR A 315 -0.29 10.98 20.17
CA TYR A 315 -1.44 10.83 21.06
C TYR A 315 -1.06 10.41 22.49
N GLY A 316 0.24 10.23 22.78
CA GLY A 316 0.72 9.83 24.10
C GLY A 316 0.17 8.48 24.56
N LEU A 317 0.12 7.50 23.66
CA LEU A 317 -0.43 6.17 23.96
C LEU A 317 0.45 5.42 24.99
N PRO A 318 -0.16 4.58 25.85
CA PRO A 318 0.59 3.76 26.80
C PRO A 318 1.42 2.68 26.08
N ASP A 319 2.36 2.05 26.79
CA ASP A 319 3.19 0.99 26.22
C ASP A 319 2.44 -0.33 26.01
N ARG A 320 1.45 -0.63 26.85
CA ARG A 320 0.68 -1.88 26.80
C ARG A 320 -0.65 -1.68 26.11
N LEU A 321 -1.01 -2.65 25.27
CA LEU A 321 -2.34 -2.73 24.68
C LEU A 321 -3.39 -3.17 25.73
N PRO A 322 -4.64 -2.68 25.64
CA PRO A 322 -5.74 -3.21 26.44
C PRO A 322 -6.06 -4.63 25.98
N ASP A 323 -6.83 -5.37 26.79
CA ASP A 323 -7.30 -6.69 26.38
C ASP A 323 -8.34 -6.56 25.27
N TYR A 324 -8.37 -7.52 24.35
CA TYR A 324 -9.33 -7.58 23.24
C TYR A 324 -10.58 -8.33 23.69
N ASP A 325 -11.74 -7.87 23.22
CA ASP A 325 -12.94 -8.69 23.18
C ASP A 325 -12.83 -9.63 21.99
N TYR A 326 -13.31 -10.87 22.14
CA TYR A 326 -13.30 -11.86 21.07
C TYR A 326 -14.61 -12.64 21.00
N GLU A 327 -14.97 -13.02 19.78
CA GLU A 327 -16.09 -13.90 19.47
C GLU A 327 -15.59 -15.06 18.61
N VAL A 328 -16.03 -16.29 18.94
CA VAL A 328 -15.68 -17.50 18.20
C VAL A 328 -16.96 -18.05 17.58
N HIS A 329 -16.92 -18.26 16.27
CA HIS A 329 -18.01 -18.78 15.47
C HIS A 329 -17.57 -20.08 14.79
N LEU A 330 -18.39 -21.12 14.90
CA LEU A 330 -18.24 -22.33 14.09
C LEU A 330 -19.17 -22.22 12.90
N SER A 331 -18.61 -22.24 11.70
CA SER A 331 -19.35 -22.19 10.44
C SER A 331 -18.98 -23.37 9.55
N SER A 332 -19.97 -24.11 9.07
CA SER A 332 -19.76 -25.02 7.93
C SER A 332 -19.85 -24.19 6.65
N PRO A 333 -18.94 -24.36 5.67
CA PRO A 333 -19.10 -23.74 4.37
C PRO A 333 -20.42 -24.19 3.74
N TYR A 334 -21.09 -23.27 3.04
CA TYR A 334 -22.33 -23.55 2.32
C TYR A 334 -22.02 -24.49 1.14
N SER A 335 -22.48 -25.74 1.20
CA SER A 335 -22.57 -26.57 -0.01
C SER A 335 -23.91 -26.30 -0.70
N THR A 336 -23.85 -25.90 -1.97
CA THR A 336 -25.02 -25.77 -2.85
C THR A 336 -25.57 -27.12 -3.33
N GLU A 337 -24.88 -28.21 -3.04
CA GLU A 337 -25.30 -29.58 -3.34
C GLU A 337 -25.46 -30.34 -2.01
N ASP A 338 -26.47 -31.21 -1.88
CA ASP A 338 -26.81 -32.00 -0.67
C ASP A 338 -25.73 -33.05 -0.28
N THR A 339 -24.45 -32.69 -0.32
CA THR A 339 -23.30 -33.49 0.11
C THR A 339 -22.76 -32.92 1.44
N PRO A 340 -22.54 -33.77 2.46
CA PRO A 340 -21.99 -33.31 3.72
C PRO A 340 -20.53 -32.87 3.51
N VAL A 341 -20.26 -31.57 3.66
CA VAL A 341 -18.89 -31.05 3.68
C VAL A 341 -18.26 -31.47 5.00
N SER A 342 -17.11 -32.14 4.93
CA SER A 342 -16.37 -32.65 6.10
C SER A 342 -15.51 -31.58 6.78
N GLU A 343 -15.56 -30.34 6.29
CA GLU A 343 -14.74 -29.23 6.78
C GLU A 343 -15.60 -28.20 7.50
N THR A 344 -15.20 -27.83 8.71
CA THR A 344 -15.77 -26.71 9.47
C THR A 344 -14.73 -25.60 9.54
N THR A 345 -15.17 -24.36 9.52
CA THR A 345 -14.34 -23.18 9.73
C THR A 345 -14.57 -22.66 11.14
N VAL A 346 -13.48 -22.44 11.87
CA VAL A 346 -13.50 -21.71 13.14
C VAL A 346 -13.12 -20.27 12.84
N THR A 347 -14.06 -19.35 13.01
CA THR A 347 -13.83 -17.92 12.82
C THR A 347 -13.70 -17.24 14.17
N VAL A 348 -12.60 -16.55 14.41
CA VAL A 348 -12.36 -15.78 15.62
C VAL A 348 -12.32 -14.31 15.24
N GLN A 349 -13.32 -13.55 15.65
CA GLN A 349 -13.38 -12.11 15.49
C GLN A 349 -12.87 -11.46 16.77
N THR A 350 -11.91 -10.56 16.64
CA THR A 350 -11.35 -9.81 17.77
C THR A 350 -11.54 -8.32 17.55
N GLN A 351 -11.82 -7.59 18.62
CA GLN A 351 -11.96 -6.14 18.58
C GLN A 351 -11.55 -5.52 19.91
N LEU A 352 -11.08 -4.28 19.86
CA LEU A 352 -10.86 -3.50 21.07
C LEU A 352 -12.19 -3.23 21.79
N PRO A 353 -12.19 -3.23 23.14
CA PRO A 353 -13.42 -3.19 23.90
C PRO A 353 -14.12 -1.84 23.75
N VAL A 354 -15.37 -1.90 23.30
CA VAL A 354 -16.27 -0.76 23.18
C VAL A 354 -17.46 -0.93 24.13
N ASN A 355 -17.87 0.16 24.76
CA ASN A 355 -19.03 0.16 25.62
C ASN A 355 -20.30 -0.07 24.77
N PRO A 356 -21.05 -1.16 24.99
CA PRO A 356 -22.18 -1.51 24.13
C PRO A 356 -23.35 -0.51 24.21
N LYS A 357 -23.40 0.35 25.24
CA LYS A 357 -24.46 1.36 25.40
C LYS A 357 -24.11 2.69 24.75
N THR A 358 -22.84 3.07 24.74
CA THR A 358 -22.38 4.38 24.24
C THR A 358 -21.67 4.29 22.90
N GLY A 359 -21.22 3.09 22.50
CA GLY A 359 -20.38 2.86 21.32
C GLY A 359 -18.96 3.42 21.46
N GLN A 360 -18.59 3.94 22.64
CA GLN A 360 -17.28 4.54 22.89
C GLN A 360 -16.29 3.51 23.41
N MET A 361 -15.00 3.72 23.09
CA MET A 361 -13.89 2.93 23.62
C MET A 361 -13.92 2.85 25.15
N GLU A 362 -13.76 1.65 25.70
CA GLU A 362 -13.75 1.46 27.16
C GLU A 362 -12.49 2.08 27.81
N ASP A 363 -11.36 2.08 27.11
CA ASP A 363 -10.14 2.81 27.51
C ASP A 363 -10.06 4.16 26.76
N PRO A 364 -10.28 5.31 27.44
CA PRO A 364 -10.30 6.63 26.80
C PRO A 364 -8.99 7.02 26.13
N ARG A 365 -7.86 6.39 26.51
CA ARG A 365 -6.55 6.68 25.92
C ARG A 365 -6.46 6.26 24.46
N PHE A 366 -7.25 5.26 24.06
CA PHE A 366 -7.26 4.73 22.69
C PHE A 366 -8.38 5.33 21.83
N GLU A 367 -9.33 6.08 22.42
CA GLU A 367 -10.47 6.67 21.72
C GLU A 367 -10.07 7.52 20.50
N ASN A 368 -8.91 8.18 20.56
CA ASN A 368 -8.44 9.05 19.49
C ASN A 368 -7.77 8.34 18.31
N VAL A 369 -7.47 7.04 18.44
CA VAL A 369 -6.71 6.27 17.46
C VAL A 369 -7.55 5.17 16.81
N VAL A 370 -8.48 4.59 17.57
CA VAL A 370 -9.35 3.52 17.06
C VAL A 370 -10.21 4.01 15.90
N GLY A 371 -10.19 3.25 14.79
CA GLY A 371 -10.93 3.57 13.56
C GLY A 371 -10.40 4.77 12.77
N ARG A 372 -9.34 5.45 13.24
CA ARG A 372 -8.68 6.55 12.53
C ARG A 372 -7.39 6.15 11.85
N ALA A 373 -6.85 4.99 12.21
CA ALA A 373 -5.60 4.45 11.70
C ALA A 373 -5.78 2.98 11.31
N SER A 374 -5.53 2.66 10.04
CA SER A 374 -5.53 1.27 9.54
C SER A 374 -4.38 0.45 10.13
N SER A 375 -3.23 1.10 10.34
CA SER A 375 -2.01 0.47 10.87
C SER A 375 -2.07 0.17 12.38
N PHE A 376 -3.12 0.61 13.08
CA PHE A 376 -3.33 0.29 14.50
C PHE A 376 -4.27 -0.92 14.63
N PRO A 377 -3.93 -1.93 15.45
CA PRO A 377 -4.69 -3.18 15.54
C PRO A 377 -6.00 -2.97 16.31
N ASN A 378 -7.00 -2.41 15.64
CA ASN A 378 -8.33 -2.15 16.23
C ASN A 378 -9.16 -3.42 16.42
N GLY A 379 -8.81 -4.46 15.67
CA GLY A 379 -9.42 -5.77 15.65
C GLY A 379 -8.84 -6.57 14.48
N PHE A 380 -9.03 -7.88 14.50
CA PHE A 380 -8.65 -8.77 13.40
C PHE A 380 -9.53 -10.02 13.42
N THR A 381 -9.72 -10.61 12.24
CA THR A 381 -10.44 -11.87 12.06
C THR A 381 -9.45 -12.98 11.72
N SER A 382 -9.51 -14.11 12.41
CA SER A 382 -8.72 -15.30 12.10
C SER A 382 -9.64 -16.45 11.74
N ILE A 383 -9.37 -17.11 10.62
CA ILE A 383 -10.17 -18.22 10.09
C ILE A 383 -9.32 -19.48 10.07
N PHE A 384 -9.79 -20.55 10.71
CA PHE A 384 -9.09 -21.83 10.79
C PHE A 384 -9.94 -22.94 10.18
N PRO A 385 -9.53 -23.53 9.05
CA PRO A 385 -10.19 -24.71 8.52
C PRO A 385 -9.82 -25.93 9.37
N ILE A 386 -10.82 -26.73 9.74
CA ILE A 386 -10.65 -28.00 10.45
C ILE A 386 -11.49 -29.10 9.80
N GLN A 387 -10.93 -30.31 9.71
CA GLN A 387 -11.58 -31.47 9.09
C GLN A 387 -12.46 -32.24 10.09
N ALA A 388 -13.35 -31.52 10.78
CA ALA A 388 -14.35 -32.12 11.68
C ALA A 388 -15.67 -31.38 11.58
N GLN A 389 -16.74 -32.01 12.10
CA GLN A 389 -18.05 -31.38 12.32
C GLN A 389 -18.31 -31.25 13.83
N PRO A 390 -17.58 -30.36 14.52
CA PRO A 390 -17.80 -30.13 15.95
C PRO A 390 -19.19 -29.56 16.20
N VAL A 391 -19.83 -30.02 17.27
CA VAL A 391 -21.10 -29.47 17.74
C VAL A 391 -20.87 -28.29 18.70
N ASP A 392 -19.69 -28.21 19.30
CA ASP A 392 -19.35 -27.23 20.34
C ASP A 392 -17.84 -26.99 20.39
N PHE A 393 -17.41 -25.99 21.15
CA PHE A 393 -16.00 -25.67 21.41
C PHE A 393 -15.81 -25.14 22.83
N HIS A 394 -14.59 -25.31 23.37
CA HIS A 394 -14.20 -24.75 24.65
C HIS A 394 -13.14 -23.67 24.45
N THR A 395 -13.24 -22.55 25.17
CA THR A 395 -12.21 -21.50 25.13
C THR A 395 -11.60 -21.25 26.49
N HIS A 396 -10.29 -21.03 26.49
CA HIS A 396 -9.53 -20.67 27.67
C HIS A 396 -8.56 -19.54 27.32
N TYR A 397 -8.77 -18.37 27.93
CA TYR A 397 -7.91 -17.21 27.72
C TYR A 397 -7.02 -16.97 28.93
N ARG A 398 -5.70 -17.00 28.73
CA ARG A 398 -4.71 -16.72 29.77
C ARG A 398 -3.48 -16.04 29.20
N ASN A 399 -2.98 -15.00 29.87
CA ASN A 399 -1.73 -14.33 29.52
C ASN A 399 -1.64 -13.89 28.04
N ARG A 400 -2.73 -13.36 27.47
CA ARG A 400 -2.80 -12.93 26.05
C ARG A 400 -2.75 -14.09 25.05
N VAL A 401 -3.10 -15.29 25.49
CA VAL A 401 -3.22 -16.46 24.62
C VAL A 401 -4.63 -16.98 24.76
N LEU A 402 -5.35 -17.03 23.65
CA LEU A 402 -6.66 -17.66 23.51
C LEU A 402 -6.45 -19.08 22.99
N GLU A 403 -6.75 -20.06 23.83
CA GLU A 403 -6.78 -21.48 23.46
C GLU A 403 -8.22 -21.87 23.15
N ILE A 404 -8.46 -22.46 21.97
CA ILE A 404 -9.75 -22.96 21.52
C ILE A 404 -9.61 -24.46 21.30
N ILE A 405 -10.40 -25.24 22.03
CA ILE A 405 -10.44 -26.69 21.96
C ILE A 405 -11.71 -27.09 21.22
N VAL A 406 -11.52 -27.79 20.10
CA VAL A 406 -12.60 -28.19 19.21
C VAL A 406 -12.61 -29.72 19.10
N PRO A 407 -13.58 -30.42 19.73
CA PRO A 407 -13.66 -31.89 19.68
C PRO A 407 -13.91 -32.38 18.26
N LYS A 408 -13.25 -33.48 17.87
CA LYS A 408 -13.46 -34.12 16.56
C LYS A 408 -14.79 -34.86 16.48
N ALA A 409 -15.26 -35.38 17.62
CA ALA A 409 -16.55 -36.02 17.78
C ALA A 409 -17.04 -35.83 19.22
N GLY A 410 -18.36 -35.71 19.40
CA GLY A 410 -18.97 -35.53 20.73
C GLY A 410 -18.88 -34.09 21.25
N THR A 411 -19.05 -33.93 22.56
CA THR A 411 -19.00 -32.63 23.25
C THR A 411 -17.68 -32.46 23.98
N TYR A 412 -17.28 -31.23 24.29
CA TYR A 412 -16.05 -30.98 25.07
C TYR A 412 -16.10 -31.60 26.48
N ALA A 413 -17.29 -31.82 27.05
CA ALA A 413 -17.47 -32.46 28.34
C ALA A 413 -16.98 -33.92 28.33
N ASP A 414 -17.09 -34.59 27.17
CA ASP A 414 -16.60 -35.96 26.98
C ASP A 414 -15.06 -36.04 27.04
N LEU A 415 -14.37 -34.91 26.85
CA LEU A 415 -12.92 -34.77 27.01
C LEU A 415 -12.48 -34.56 28.48
N GLY A 416 -13.43 -34.51 29.42
CA GLY A 416 -13.14 -34.27 30.85
C GLY A 416 -12.71 -32.84 31.16
N LEU A 417 -13.04 -31.88 30.29
CA LEU A 417 -12.71 -30.46 30.44
C LEU A 417 -13.81 -29.72 31.20
N GLU A 418 -13.42 -28.70 31.97
CA GLU A 418 -14.35 -27.82 32.72
C GLU A 418 -15.30 -27.05 31.78
N PRO A 419 -16.46 -26.58 32.27
CA PRO A 419 -17.45 -25.90 31.43
C PRO A 419 -16.91 -24.63 30.74
N PRO A 420 -17.42 -24.31 29.54
CA PRO A 420 -16.92 -23.24 28.69
C PRO A 420 -17.21 -21.89 29.33
N VAL A 421 -16.19 -21.03 29.33
CA VAL A 421 -16.40 -19.60 29.54
C VAL A 421 -16.89 -19.04 28.22
N HIS A 422 -18.19 -19.20 27.92
CA HIS A 422 -18.81 -18.41 26.86
C HIS A 422 -18.89 -16.96 27.32
N TYR A 423 -18.27 -16.07 26.54
CA TYR A 423 -18.14 -14.63 26.79
C TYR A 423 -17.20 -14.23 27.93
N ALA A 424 -15.90 -14.30 27.68
CA ALA A 424 -14.95 -13.53 28.48
C ALA A 424 -14.89 -12.09 27.95
N LYS A 425 -15.90 -11.27 28.31
CA LYS A 425 -15.69 -9.82 28.36
C LYS A 425 -14.60 -9.60 29.41
N LEU A 426 -13.37 -9.32 28.99
CA LEU A 426 -12.23 -9.18 29.88
C LEU A 426 -12.41 -7.90 30.70
N LYS A 427 -13.13 -7.99 31.83
CA LYS A 427 -13.01 -7.02 32.90
C LYS A 427 -11.69 -7.26 33.62
N GLY A 428 -10.66 -6.58 33.16
CA GLY A 428 -9.41 -6.30 33.88
C GLY A 428 -9.26 -4.81 34.07
#